data_AF-A0A653Z8M0-F1
#
_entry.id   AF-A0A653Z8M0-F1
#
_cell.length_a   1.000
_cell.length_b   1.000
_cell.length_c   1.000
_cell.angle_alpha   90.00
_cell.angle_beta   90.00
_cell.angle_gamma   90.00
#
_symmetry.space_group_name_H-M   'P 1'
#
loop_
_entity.id
_entity.type
_entity.pdbx_description
1 polymer ?
#
loop_
_entity_poly.entity_id
_entity_poly.type
_entity_poly.pdbx_seq_one_letter_code
_entity_poly.pdbx_strand_id
1 'polypeptide(L)'
;MRTMLFTALSLLASYSLAGVEIRQPYWFVELTCEGNPQCFASSNGSYSANQGAARRFDDAHKAQRFIDSFTSSISGKSPRIVQGYDSACVSDAEARRMQLSGKPCQP
;
A
#
# COMPACT_ATOMS: atom_id res chain seq x y z
N MET A 1 0.51 -38.52 -48.08
CA MET A 1 0.87 -38.94 -46.71
C MET A 1 1.66 -37.77 -46.11
N ARG A 2 1.06 -37.00 -45.19
CA ARG A 2 1.20 -37.18 -43.72
C ARG A 2 2.70 -37.27 -43.38
N THR A 3 3.32 -36.28 -42.75
CA THR A 3 2.96 -35.79 -41.41
C THR A 3 3.63 -34.44 -41.13
N MET A 4 2.85 -33.51 -40.58
CA MET A 4 3.34 -32.32 -39.87
C MET A 4 4.26 -32.76 -38.71
N LEU A 5 5.42 -32.13 -38.58
CA LEU A 5 6.28 -32.28 -37.40
C LEU A 5 6.60 -30.91 -36.79
N PHE A 6 5.86 -30.63 -35.70
CA PHE A 6 6.31 -30.02 -34.46
C PHE A 6 6.74 -28.54 -34.44
N THR A 7 5.73 -27.67 -34.46
CA THR A 7 5.66 -26.49 -33.59
C THR A 7 5.65 -26.94 -32.12
N ALA A 8 6.82 -27.07 -31.50
CA ALA A 8 6.92 -27.41 -30.08
C ALA A 8 8.10 -26.69 -29.43
N LEU A 9 7.93 -25.42 -29.05
CA LEU A 9 8.64 -24.82 -27.91
C LEU A 9 8.03 -23.47 -27.45
N SER A 10 6.74 -23.44 -27.18
CA SER A 10 6.06 -22.29 -26.51
C SER A 10 5.58 -22.63 -25.09
N LEU A 11 6.17 -23.65 -24.46
CA LEU A 11 5.80 -24.16 -23.14
C LEU A 11 6.73 -23.71 -22.01
N LEU A 12 7.38 -22.55 -22.12
CA LEU A 12 7.80 -21.81 -20.92
C LEU A 12 6.59 -21.03 -20.41
N ALA A 13 5.56 -21.78 -20.03
CA ALA A 13 4.42 -21.25 -19.30
C ALA A 13 4.97 -20.58 -18.05
N SER A 14 4.64 -19.30 -17.92
CA SER A 14 4.99 -18.41 -16.83
C SER A 14 4.97 -19.13 -15.50
N TYR A 15 6.12 -19.22 -14.82
CA TYR A 15 6.15 -19.46 -13.39
C TYR A 15 5.48 -18.24 -12.74
N SER A 16 4.15 -18.24 -12.66
CA SER A 16 3.47 -17.41 -11.68
C SER A 16 3.89 -17.99 -10.32
N LEU A 17 4.98 -17.48 -9.77
CA LEU A 17 5.26 -17.58 -8.35
C LEU A 17 4.13 -16.81 -7.67
N ALA A 18 2.97 -17.46 -7.51
CA ALA A 18 1.82 -16.89 -6.84
C ALA A 18 2.26 -16.68 -5.39
N GLY A 19 2.71 -15.46 -5.10
CA GLY A 19 3.15 -15.09 -3.77
C GLY A 19 2.02 -15.20 -2.75
N VAL A 20 2.34 -14.90 -1.51
CA VAL A 20 1.36 -14.87 -0.42
C VAL A 20 0.85 -13.44 -0.28
N GLU A 21 -0.47 -13.28 -0.33
CA GLU A 21 -1.12 -12.01 -0.01
C GLU A 21 -1.06 -11.80 1.49
N ILE A 22 -0.50 -10.65 1.88
CA ILE A 22 -0.38 -10.23 3.27
C ILE A 22 -1.04 -8.86 3.46
N ARG A 23 -1.58 -8.63 4.64
CA ARG A 23 -2.03 -7.30 5.07
C ARG A 23 -0.84 -6.52 5.62
N GLN A 24 -0.36 -5.54 4.86
CA GLN A 24 0.69 -4.64 5.33
C GLN A 24 0.07 -3.39 5.96
N PRO A 25 0.36 -3.10 7.24
CA PRO A 25 -0.07 -1.86 7.85
C PRO A 25 0.70 -0.69 7.26
N TYR A 26 0.03 0.46 7.15
CA TYR A 26 0.66 1.74 6.90
C TYR A 26 0.03 2.81 7.78
N TRP A 27 0.70 3.94 7.92
CA TRP A 27 0.26 5.08 8.70
C TRP A 27 0.04 6.28 7.80
N PHE A 28 -0.98 7.07 8.10
CA PHE A 28 -1.29 8.31 7.41
C PHE A 28 -1.89 9.31 8.39
N VAL A 29 -2.05 10.56 7.97
CA VAL A 29 -2.59 11.63 8.82
C VAL A 29 -3.96 12.08 8.31
N GLU A 30 -4.96 11.88 9.16
CA GLU A 30 -6.28 12.46 9.01
C GLU A 30 -6.32 13.86 9.62
N LEU A 31 -7.14 14.71 9.01
CA LEU A 31 -7.35 16.09 9.38
C LEU A 31 -8.87 16.37 9.42
N THR A 32 -9.26 17.41 10.15
CA THR A 32 -10.61 17.96 10.12
C THR A 32 -10.62 19.24 9.27
N CYS A 33 -11.34 19.22 8.15
CA CYS A 33 -11.40 20.32 7.20
C CYS A 33 -12.73 21.07 7.24
N GLU A 34 -12.72 22.31 6.77
CA GLU A 34 -13.95 23.08 6.55
C GLU A 34 -14.81 22.39 5.50
N GLY A 35 -16.09 22.19 5.80
CA GLY A 35 -17.06 21.54 4.91
C GLY A 35 -16.88 20.02 4.74
N ASN A 36 -15.76 19.44 5.20
CA ASN A 36 -15.55 18.00 5.21
C ASN A 36 -14.88 17.54 6.52
N PRO A 37 -15.59 16.80 7.39
CA PRO A 37 -15.05 16.40 8.68
C PRO A 37 -13.83 15.47 8.58
N GLN A 38 -13.59 14.85 7.41
CA GLN A 38 -12.47 13.94 7.19
C GLN A 38 -11.76 14.27 5.87
N CYS A 39 -10.53 14.75 6.01
CA CYS A 39 -9.59 14.97 4.92
C CYS A 39 -8.24 14.40 5.31
N PHE A 40 -7.31 14.31 4.35
CA PHE A 40 -6.07 13.57 4.52
C PHE A 40 -4.88 14.41 4.07
N ALA A 41 -3.82 14.46 4.89
CA ALA A 41 -2.63 15.23 4.56
C ALA A 41 -1.88 14.58 3.39
N SER A 42 -1.75 15.29 2.28
CA SER A 42 -1.01 14.85 1.08
C SER A 42 0.43 15.40 1.05
N SER A 43 0.64 16.57 1.66
CA SER A 43 1.95 17.17 1.92
C SER A 43 1.95 17.90 3.26
N ASN A 44 3.05 18.55 3.62
CA ASN A 44 3.12 19.33 4.86
C ASN A 44 2.35 20.66 4.80
N GLY A 45 1.81 21.04 3.64
CA GLY A 45 1.00 22.25 3.48
C GLY A 45 -0.33 22.05 2.74
N SER A 46 -0.66 20.81 2.37
CA SER A 46 -1.86 20.50 1.58
C SER A 46 -2.56 19.23 2.06
N TYR A 47 -3.86 19.17 1.79
CA TYR A 47 -4.70 18.01 2.08
C TYR A 47 -5.58 17.66 0.88
N SER A 48 -6.19 16.47 0.93
CA SER A 48 -7.12 15.95 -0.06
C SER A 48 -8.36 15.37 0.63
N ALA A 49 -9.51 15.37 -0.03
CA ALA A 49 -10.68 14.61 0.40
C ALA A 49 -10.56 13.11 0.08
N ASN A 50 -9.58 12.73 -0.76
CA ASN A 50 -9.32 11.34 -1.13
C ASN A 50 -8.23 10.74 -0.25
N GLN A 51 -8.56 9.68 0.49
CA GLN A 51 -7.60 8.93 1.33
C GLN A 51 -6.44 8.34 0.54
N GLY A 52 -6.66 7.94 -0.73
CA GLY A 52 -5.60 7.41 -1.59
C GLY A 52 -4.50 8.43 -1.92
N ALA A 53 -4.79 9.73 -1.77
CA ALA A 53 -3.80 10.80 -1.95
C ALA A 53 -3.07 11.15 -0.64
N ALA A 54 -3.40 10.49 0.48
CA ALA A 54 -2.73 10.69 1.74
C ALA A 54 -1.27 10.26 1.64
N ARG A 55 -0.37 11.03 2.28
CA ARG A 55 1.00 10.59 2.43
C ARG A 55 1.04 9.38 3.36
N ARG A 56 1.65 8.29 2.88
CA ARG A 56 1.77 7.03 3.61
C ARG A 56 3.14 6.88 4.24
N PHE A 57 3.16 6.25 5.41
CA PHE A 57 4.35 5.96 6.18
C PHE A 57 4.33 4.49 6.60
N ASP A 58 5.49 3.88 6.64
CA ASP A 58 5.72 2.53 7.16
C ASP A 58 5.73 2.48 8.70
N ASP A 59 5.81 3.64 9.36
CA ASP A 59 5.96 3.77 10.81
C ASP A 59 5.20 4.98 11.38
N ALA A 60 4.64 4.83 12.58
CA ALA A 60 3.86 5.87 13.25
C ALA A 60 4.73 7.07 13.66
N HIS A 61 5.99 6.86 14.06
CA HIS A 61 6.88 7.97 14.42
C HIS A 61 7.26 8.81 13.21
N LYS A 62 7.36 8.22 12.01
CA LYS A 62 7.50 8.98 10.76
C LYS A 62 6.28 9.84 10.46
N ALA A 63 5.08 9.32 10.69
CA ALA A 63 3.85 10.11 10.57
C ALA A 63 3.80 11.26 11.59
N GLN A 64 4.29 11.04 12.82
CA GLN A 64 4.41 12.12 13.81
C GLN A 64 5.37 13.22 13.35
N ARG A 65 6.58 12.85 12.89
CA ARG A 65 7.54 13.83 12.35
C ARG A 65 6.97 14.62 11.16
N PHE A 66 6.09 14.00 10.38
CA PHE A 66 5.39 14.68 9.32
C PHE A 66 4.39 15.71 9.85
N ILE A 67 3.61 15.39 10.89
CA ILE A 67 2.74 16.36 11.59
C ILE A 67 3.58 17.53 12.13
N ASP A 68 4.72 17.24 12.76
CA ASP A 68 5.61 18.26 13.33
C ASP A 68 6.16 19.22 12.25
N SER A 69 6.14 18.80 10.98
CA SER A 69 6.60 19.60 9.84
C SER A 69 5.48 20.42 9.16
N PHE A 70 4.25 20.36 9.66
CA PHE A 70 3.11 21.04 9.06
C PHE A 70 3.27 22.55 9.07
N THR A 71 2.94 23.17 7.93
CA THR A 71 2.86 24.62 7.83
C THR A 71 1.55 25.12 8.46
N SER A 72 1.43 26.43 8.60
CA SER A 72 0.24 27.08 9.17
C SER A 72 -1.05 26.77 8.40
N SER A 73 -0.99 26.38 7.13
CA SER A 73 -2.18 26.10 6.32
C SER A 73 -2.94 24.84 6.77
N ILE A 74 -2.28 23.90 7.46
CA ILE A 74 -2.90 22.64 7.89
C ILE A 74 -2.68 22.27 9.35
N SER A 75 -1.72 22.89 10.05
CA SER A 75 -1.44 22.59 11.47
C SER A 75 -2.65 22.78 12.40
N GLY A 76 -3.54 23.74 12.11
CA GLY A 76 -4.76 23.99 12.86
C GLY A 76 -5.91 23.00 12.61
N LYS A 77 -5.72 21.98 11.75
CA LYS A 77 -6.78 21.06 11.32
C LYS A 77 -6.86 19.77 12.14
N SER A 78 -6.52 19.85 13.43
CA SER A 78 -6.61 18.74 14.40
C SER A 78 -6.06 17.40 13.87
N PRO A 79 -4.76 17.33 13.58
CA PRO A 79 -4.19 16.15 12.94
C PRO A 79 -4.25 14.91 13.82
N ARG A 80 -4.57 13.77 13.20
CA ARG A 80 -4.61 12.45 13.85
C ARG A 80 -3.89 11.41 13.00
N ILE A 81 -2.98 10.68 13.64
CA ILE A 81 -2.32 9.53 13.01
C ILE A 81 -3.29 8.35 13.01
N VAL A 82 -3.50 7.74 11.84
CA VAL A 82 -4.40 6.59 11.65
C VAL A 82 -3.65 5.47 10.92
N GLN A 83 -3.95 4.23 11.31
CA GLN A 83 -3.42 3.03 10.66
C GLN A 83 -4.36 2.56 9.55
N GLY A 84 -3.84 2.43 8.34
CA GLY A 84 -4.47 1.74 7.23
C GLY A 84 -3.85 0.37 6.98
N TYR A 85 -4.47 -0.40 6.09
CA TYR A 85 -3.96 -1.70 5.65
C TYR A 85 -4.10 -1.79 4.14
N ASP A 86 -3.01 -2.17 3.47
CA ASP A 86 -3.05 -2.56 2.07
C ASP A 86 -2.78 -4.05 1.94
N SER A 87 -3.32 -4.64 0.88
CA SER A 87 -2.91 -5.97 0.43
C SER A 87 -1.60 -5.83 -0.34
N ALA A 88 -0.59 -6.60 0.07
CA ALA A 88 0.67 -6.70 -0.64
C ALA A 88 0.97 -8.16 -0.94
N CYS A 89 1.57 -8.41 -2.10
CA CYS A 89 2.01 -9.74 -2.50
C CYS A 89 3.50 -9.89 -2.22
N VAL A 90 3.85 -10.84 -1.36
CA VAL A 90 5.25 -11.18 -1.07
C VAL A 90 5.59 -12.55 -1.63
N SER A 91 6.87 -12.78 -1.93
CA SER A 91 7.30 -14.09 -2.43
C SER A 91 7.09 -15.19 -1.38
N ASP A 92 6.91 -16.44 -1.81
CA ASP A 92 6.83 -17.61 -0.90
C ASP A 92 8.08 -17.77 -0.03
N ALA A 93 9.23 -17.28 -0.50
CA ALA A 93 10.47 -17.28 0.25
C ALA A 93 10.42 -16.26 1.41
N GLU A 94 9.94 -15.04 1.15
CA GLU A 94 9.74 -14.03 2.20
C GLU A 94 8.63 -14.42 3.17
N ALA A 95 7.51 -14.95 2.67
CA ALA A 95 6.43 -15.43 3.52
C ALA A 95 6.93 -16.51 4.49
N ARG A 96 7.73 -17.48 3.99
CA ARG A 96 8.37 -18.50 4.85
C ARG A 96 9.35 -17.91 5.85
N ARG A 97 10.20 -16.95 5.46
CA ARG A 97 11.13 -16.29 6.39
C ARG A 97 10.41 -15.55 7.50
N MET A 98 9.28 -14.93 7.19
CA MET A 98 8.46 -14.19 8.14
C MET A 98 7.40 -15.06 8.85
N GLN A 99 7.40 -16.37 8.59
CA GLN A 99 6.41 -17.34 9.12
C GLN A 99 4.96 -16.91 8.87
N LEU A 100 4.71 -16.25 7.74
CA LEU A 100 3.39 -15.77 7.36
C LEU A 100 2.62 -16.88 6.65
N SER A 101 1.37 -17.10 7.09
CA SER A 101 0.40 -17.94 6.40
C SER A 101 -0.69 -17.05 5.84
N GLY A 102 -0.88 -17.05 4.53
CA GLY A 102 -1.86 -16.20 3.84
C GLY A 102 -2.44 -16.88 2.60
N LYS A 103 -3.37 -16.20 1.93
CA LYS A 103 -3.96 -16.70 0.69
C LYS A 103 -2.96 -16.49 -0.46
N PRO A 104 -2.97 -17.34 -1.49
CA PRO A 104 -2.23 -17.07 -2.71
C PRO A 104 -2.70 -15.74 -3.32
N CYS A 105 -1.78 -14.95 -3.83
CA CYS A 105 -2.07 -13.76 -4.61
C CYS A 105 -2.94 -14.12 -5.81
N GLN A 106 -3.98 -13.32 -6.05
CA GLN A 106 -4.80 -13.46 -7.24
C GLN A 106 -4.03 -12.93 -8.47
N PRO A 107 -4.12 -13.60 -9.63
CA PRO A 107 -3.50 -13.16 -10.88
C PRO A 107 -4.12 -11.88 -11.45
#